data_AF-A0A510PG60-F1
#
_entry.id   AF-A0A510PG60-F1
#
_cell.length_a   1.000
_cell.length_b   1.000
_cell.length_c   1.000
_cell.angle_alpha   90.00
_cell.angle_beta   90.00
_cell.angle_gamma   90.00
#
_symmetry.space_group_name_H-M   'P 1'
#
loop_
_entity.id
_entity.type
_entity.pdbx_description
1 polymer ?
#
loop_
_entity_poly.entity_id
_entity_poly.type
_entity_poly.pdbx_seq_one_letter_code
_entity_poly.pdbx_strand_id
1 'polypeptide(L)' 'MESTVRIFLGIHDSQLRFFTPEGKLVPTPEEVAEKMARKLQDLGIDWRDLT' A
#
# COMPACT_ATOMS: atom_id res chain seq x y z
N MET A 1 3.55 -24.25 -8.96
CA MET A 1 4.46 -23.11 -8.74
C MET A 1 4.08 -22.52 -7.40
N GLU A 2 4.91 -22.65 -6.37
CA GLU A 2 4.64 -21.96 -5.09
C GLU A 2 4.94 -20.47 -5.24
N SER A 3 3.95 -19.63 -4.97
CA SER A 3 4.08 -18.16 -4.92
C SER A 3 4.11 -17.70 -3.47
N THR A 4 5.20 -18.01 -2.76
CA THR A 4 5.38 -17.60 -1.36
C THR A 4 5.90 -16.17 -1.30
N VAL A 5 5.10 -15.25 -0.76
CA VAL A 5 5.51 -13.87 -0.47
C VAL A 5 6.25 -13.86 0.86
N ARG A 6 7.44 -13.26 0.90
CA ARG A 6 8.22 -13.04 2.12
C ARG A 6 8.15 -11.59 2.53
N ILE A 7 7.76 -11.35 3.78
CA ILE A 7 7.74 -10.04 4.41
C ILE A 7 8.55 -10.09 5.70
N PHE A 8 9.16 -8.95 6.04
CA PHE A 8 9.95 -8.76 7.25
C PHE A 8 9.23 -7.80 8.18
N LEU A 9 9.46 -7.91 9.48
CA LEU A 9 8.93 -7.00 10.49
C LEU A 9 10.08 -6.12 11.00
N GLY A 10 9.86 -4.81 11.05
CA GLY A 10 10.81 -3.84 11.57
C GLY A 10 10.12 -2.69 12.29
N ILE A 11 10.90 -1.71 12.76
CA ILE A 11 10.38 -0.50 13.40
C ILE A 11 10.61 0.70 12.48
N HIS A 12 9.54 1.46 12.23
CA HIS A 12 9.57 2.74 11.51
C HIS A 12 8.63 3.72 12.22
N ASP A 13 9.09 4.95 12.43
CA ASP A 13 8.36 5.98 13.19
C ASP A 13 7.84 5.49 14.55
N SER A 14 8.69 4.76 15.28
CA SER A 14 8.36 4.14 16.57
C SER A 14 7.18 3.15 16.52
N GLN A 15 6.83 2.64 15.34
CA GLN A 15 5.76 1.67 15.12
C GLN A 15 6.30 0.39 14.45
N LEU A 16 5.67 -0.75 14.74
CA LEU A 16 5.93 -1.99 14.04
C LEU A 16 5.35 -1.91 12.62
N ARG A 17 6.19 -2.14 11.61
CA ARG A 17 5.82 -2.06 10.19
C ARG A 17 6.39 -3.22 9.40
N PHE A 18 5.70 -3.60 8.32
CA PHE A 18 6.18 -4.61 7.39
C PHE A 18 7.11 -4.04 6.34
N PHE A 19 8.08 -4.85 5.93
CA PHE A 19 9.06 -4.51 4.91
C PHE A 19 9.17 -5.62 3.86
N THR A 20 9.45 -5.24 2.62
CA THR A 20 9.80 -6.17 1.55
C THR A 20 11.19 -6.77 1.80
N PRO A 21 11.56 -7.87 1.11
CA PRO A 21 12.91 -8.43 1.21
C PRO A 21 14.03 -7.45 0.83
N GLU A 22 13.72 -6.44 0.04
CA GLU A 22 14.64 -5.36 -0.37
C GLU A 22 14.69 -4.22 0.66
N GLY A 23 14.03 -4.38 1.82
CA GLY A 23 14.02 -3.39 2.91
C GLY A 23 13.09 -2.20 2.67
N LYS A 24 12.14 -2.29 1.73
CA LYS A 24 11.17 -1.21 1.47
C LYS A 24 9.97 -1.34 2.40
N LEU A 25 9.50 -0.24 2.95
CA LEU A 25 8.29 -0.22 3.76
C LEU A 25 7.08 -0.67 2.93
N VAL A 26 6.33 -1.64 3.44
CA VAL A 26 5.06 -2.07 2.85
C VAL A 26 3.97 -1.11 3.34
N PRO A 27 3.23 -0.47 2.43
CA PRO A 27 2.14 0.43 2.80
C PRO A 27 0.98 -0.35 3.41
N THR A 28 0.22 0.28 4.29
CA THR A 28 -1.01 -0.31 4.84
C THR A 28 -2.13 -0.30 3.78
N PRO A 29 -3.15 -1.16 3.90
CA PRO A 29 -4.30 -1.14 3.00
C PRO A 29 -4.96 0.25 2.90
N GLU A 30 -5.05 0.98 4.01
CA GLU A 30 -5.62 2.33 4.08
C GLU A 30 -4.76 3.34 3.30
N GLU A 31 -3.43 3.33 3.52
CA GLU A 31 -2.48 4.18 2.78
C GLU A 31 -2.58 3.93 1.25
N VAL A 32 -2.77 2.66 0.85
CA VAL A 32 -2.99 2.30 -0.56
C VAL A 32 -4.32 2.83 -1.07
N ALA A 33 -5.40 2.69 -0.30
CA ALA A 33 -6.72 3.19 -0.67
C ALA A 33 -6.73 4.72 -0.84
N GLU A 34 -6.10 5.46 0.08
CA GLU A 34 -5.94 6.92 -0.02
C GLU A 34 -5.16 7.31 -1.27
N LYS A 35 -4.06 6.61 -1.56
CA LYS A 35 -3.27 6.85 -2.78
C LYS A 35 -4.06 6.59 -4.05
N MET A 36 -4.90 5.56 -4.07
CA MET A 36 -5.79 5.27 -5.20
C MET A 36 -6.86 6.35 -5.35
N ALA A 37 -7.52 6.75 -4.25
CA ALA A 37 -8.53 7.80 -4.25
C ALA A 37 -7.96 9.13 -4.75
N ARG A 38 -6.74 9.48 -4.29
CA ARG A 38 -6.04 10.68 -4.77
C ARG A 38 -5.74 10.61 -6.26
N LYS A 39 -5.31 9.45 -6.76
CA LYS A 39 -5.01 9.25 -8.18
C LYS A 39 -6.28 9.38 -9.05
N LEU A 40 -7.43 8.93 -8.56
CA LEU A 40 -8.73 9.11 -9.24
C LEU A 40 -9.14 10.58 -9.26
N GLN A 41 -8.97 11.29 -8.15
CA GLN A 41 -9.24 12.73 -8.06
C GLN A 41 -8.37 13.54 -9.02
N ASP A 42 -7.07 13.24 -9.10
CA ASP A 42 -6.14 13.93 -10.00
C ASP A 42 -6.51 13.71 -11.49
N LEU A 43 -7.17 12.58 -11.80
CA LEU A 43 -7.70 12.28 -13.14
C LEU A 43 -9.11 12.85 -13.37
N GLY A 44 -9.72 13.47 -12.36
CA GLY A 44 -11.09 13.98 -12.42
C GLY A 44 -12.15 12.89 -12.52
N ILE A 45 -11.85 11.67 -12.08
CA ILE A 45 -12.75 10.51 -12.10
C ILE A 45 -13.33 10.34 -10.70
N ASP A 46 -14.66 10.42 -10.53
CA ASP A 46 -15.30 9.94 -9.30
C ASP A 46 -15.31 8.40 -9.35
N TRP A 47 -14.92 7.75 -8.26
CA TRP A 47 -14.94 6.28 -8.17
C TRP A 47 -16.36 5.72 -8.36
N ARG A 48 -17.40 6.54 -8.06
CA ARG A 48 -18.80 6.23 -8.30
C ARG A 48 -19.15 6.10 -9.79
N ASP A 49 -18.33 6.64 -10.68
CA ASP A 49 -18.51 6.54 -12.13
C ASP A 49 -17.96 5.21 -12.70
N LEU A 50 -17.29 4.40 -11.87
CA LEU A 50 -16.65 3.12 -12.26
C LEU A 50 -17.47 1.88 -11.89
N THR A 51 -18.67 2.04 -11.35
CA THR A 51 -19.59 0.98 -10.91
C THR A 51 -20.86 0.96 -11.73
#